data_AF-A0A9E2FMW6-F1
#
_entry.id   AF-A0A9E2FMW6-F1
#
_cell.length_a   1.000
_cell.length_b   1.000
_cell.length_c   1.000
_cell.angle_alpha   90.00
_cell.angle_beta   90.00
_cell.angle_gamma   90.00
#
_symmetry.space_group_name_H-M   'P 1'
#
loop_
_entity.id
_entity.type
_entity.pdbx_description
1 polymer ?
#
loop_
_entity_poly.entity_id
_entity_poly.type
_entity_poly.pdbx_seq_one_letter_code
_entity_poly.pdbx_strand_id
1 'polypeptide(L)' 'MTQPFRFCPQCAMPLELSFQGDRDRLACPAPRCGFVHWDNPTPVVAAIVEHEGQIILARNAAWPSAFYALITG' A
#
# COMPACT_ATOMS: atom_id res chain seq x y z
N MET A 1 -8.50 2.02 5.60
CA MET A 1 -9.05 2.90 4.55
C MET A 1 -8.12 4.09 4.41
N THR A 2 -7.29 4.11 3.37
CA THR A 2 -6.37 5.22 3.11
C THR A 2 -7.19 6.40 2.57
N GLN A 3 -7.09 7.57 3.18
CA GLN A 3 -7.69 8.77 2.58
C GLN A 3 -7.01 9.04 1.23
N PRO A 4 -7.76 9.43 0.17
CA PRO A 4 -7.15 9.74 -1.11
C PRO A 4 -6.19 10.93 -0.99
N PHE A 5 -5.05 10.88 -1.68
CA PHE A 5 -4.10 11.99 -1.73
C PHE A 5 -4.78 13.24 -2.30
N ARG A 6 -4.93 14.29 -1.49
CA ARG A 6 -5.47 15.60 -1.93
C ARG A 6 -4.36 16.61 -2.24
N PHE A 7 -3.23 16.48 -1.56
CA PHE A 7 -2.08 17.37 -1.68
C PHE A 7 -0.84 16.56 -1.99
N CYS A 8 0.10 17.18 -2.71
CA CYS A 8 1.38 16.59 -3.02
C CYS A 8 2.20 16.34 -1.74
N PRO A 9 2.68 15.12 -1.49
CA PRO A 9 3.47 14.82 -0.30
C PRO A 9 4.89 15.44 -0.33
N GLN A 10 5.32 15.94 -1.49
CA GLN A 10 6.65 16.55 -1.67
C GLN A 10 6.64 18.07 -1.50
N CYS A 11 5.57 18.76 -1.92
CA CYS A 11 5.53 20.24 -1.93
C CYS A 11 4.22 20.86 -1.41
N ALA A 12 3.27 20.06 -0.94
CA ALA A 12 1.96 20.47 -0.41
C ALA A 12 1.01 21.18 -1.40
N MET A 13 1.35 21.36 -2.69
CA MET A 13 0.39 21.85 -3.68
C MET A 13 -0.80 20.88 -3.83
N PRO A 14 -2.01 21.38 -4.11
CA PRO A 14 -3.14 20.54 -4.51
C PRO A 14 -2.78 19.67 -5.72
N LEU A 15 -3.20 18.41 -5.69
CA LEU A 15 -3.05 17.53 -6.86
C LEU A 15 -4.18 17.79 -7.86
N GLU A 16 -3.87 17.67 -9.14
CA GLU A 16 -4.80 17.86 -10.24
C GLU A 16 -4.81 16.61 -11.13
N LEU A 17 -5.91 16.36 -11.84
CA LEU A 17 -5.95 15.28 -12.84
C LEU A 17 -5.08 15.67 -14.03
N SER A 18 -4.19 14.76 -14.40
CA SER A 18 -3.32 14.89 -15.57
C SER A 18 -3.14 13.53 -16.24
N PHE A 19 -3.05 13.53 -17.56
CA PHE A 19 -2.87 12.31 -18.35
C PHE A 19 -1.44 11.79 -18.17
N GLN A 20 -1.26 10.74 -17.36
CA GLN A 20 0.04 10.20 -16.97
C GLN A 20 0.11 8.69 -17.25
N GLY A 21 1.03 8.30 -18.13
CA GLY A 21 1.12 6.94 -18.66
C GLY A 21 0.01 6.69 -19.68
N ASP A 22 -1.09 6.12 -19.22
CA ASP A 22 -2.20 5.60 -20.04
C ASP A 22 -3.60 6.04 -19.57
N ARG A 23 -3.67 6.85 -18.50
CA ARG A 23 -4.93 7.32 -17.91
C ARG A 23 -4.73 8.61 -17.11
N ASP A 24 -5.83 9.27 -16.78
CA ASP A 24 -5.81 10.40 -15.86
C ASP A 24 -5.44 9.95 -14.45
N ARG A 25 -4.49 10.65 -13.84
CA ARG A 25 -4.00 10.41 -12.47
C ARG A 25 -3.86 11.74 -11.75
N LEU A 26 -3.92 11.69 -10.43
CA LEU A 26 -3.58 12.84 -9.61
C LEU A 26 -2.08 13.11 -9.69
N ALA A 27 -1.69 14.26 -10.23
CA ALA A 27 -0.32 14.69 -10.40
C ALA A 27 -0.11 16.08 -9.81
N CYS A 28 1.12 16.39 -9.42
CA CYS A 28 1.46 17.71 -8.91
C CYS A 28 1.72 18.67 -10.09
N PRO A 29 1.01 19.81 -10.17
CA PRO A 29 1.18 20.78 -11.25
C PRO A 29 2.46 21.64 -11.12
N ALA A 30 3.17 21.55 -9.99
CA ALA A 30 4.40 22.32 -9.77
C ALA A 30 5.49 21.91 -10.80
N PRO A 31 6.03 22.85 -11.61
CA PRO A 31 6.93 22.54 -12.73
C PRO A 31 8.21 21.76 -12.37
N ARG A 32 8.62 21.72 -11.10
CA ARG A 32 9.85 21.04 -10.63
C ARG A 32 9.59 19.94 -9.59
N CYS A 33 8.34 19.57 -9.34
CA CYS A 33 8.00 18.53 -8.38
C CYS A 33 7.97 17.14 -9.05
N GLY A 34 7.14 16.99 -10.09
CA GLY A 34 7.05 15.74 -10.86
C GLY A 34 6.36 14.58 -10.12
N PHE A 35 5.78 14.82 -8.93
CA PHE A 35 5.04 13.80 -8.20
C PHE A 35 3.78 13.36 -8.97
N VAL A 36 3.57 12.04 -9.07
CA VAL A 36 2.37 11.41 -9.61
C VAL A 36 1.88 10.35 -8.63
N HIS A 37 0.59 10.39 -8.28
CA HIS A 37 -0.05 9.36 -7.47
C HIS A 37 -0.39 8.16 -8.35
N TRP A 38 0.54 7.20 -8.41
CA TRP A 38 0.38 5.98 -9.21
C TRP A 38 -0.63 4.99 -8.61
N ASP A 39 -0.87 5.07 -7.29
CA ASP A 39 -1.70 4.14 -6.52
C ASP A 39 -1.23 2.68 -6.68
N ASN A 40 0.09 2.48 -6.61
CA ASN A 40 0.67 1.15 -6.69
C ASN A 40 0.23 0.36 -5.44
N PRO A 41 -0.33 -0.85 -5.60
CA PRO A 41 -0.73 -1.66 -4.46
C PRO A 41 0.50 -2.00 -3.61
N THR A 42 0.33 -2.01 -2.29
CA THR A 42 1.37 -2.46 -1.37
C THR A 42 1.62 -3.96 -1.61
N PRO A 43 2.84 -4.37 -1.99
CA PRO A 43 3.15 -5.79 -2.10
C PRO A 43 3.14 -6.45 -0.73
N VAL A 44 2.72 -7.72 -0.66
CA VAL A 44 2.70 -8.52 0.56
C VAL A 44 3.28 -9.89 0.25
N VAL A 45 4.12 -10.41 1.15
CA VAL A 45 4.66 -11.77 1.09
C VAL A 45 3.94 -12.63 2.14
N ALA A 46 3.67 -13.89 1.81
CA ALA A 46 3.21 -14.90 2.75
C ALA A 46 4.21 -16.07 2.78
N ALA A 47 4.57 -16.52 3.98
CA ALA A 47 5.51 -17.61 4.19
C ALA A 47 4.85 -18.78 4.94
N ILE A 48 5.16 -20.00 4.50
CA ILE A 48 4.91 -21.22 5.26
C ILE A 48 6.18 -21.50 6.06
N VAL A 49 6.05 -21.54 7.39
CA VAL A 49 7.17 -21.83 8.28
C VAL A 49 7.00 -23.24 8.81
N GLU A 50 7.93 -24.12 8.45
CA GLU A 50 7.99 -25.50 8.94
C GLU A 50 8.95 -25.60 10.12
N HIS A 51 8.54 -26.30 11.17
CA HIS A 51 9.36 -26.57 12.35
C HIS A 51 9.00 -27.95 12.91
N GLU A 52 9.99 -28.84 13.03
CA GLU A 52 9.82 -30.20 13.58
C GLU A 52 8.66 -31.00 12.93
N GLY A 53 8.48 -30.86 11.61
CA GLY A 53 7.39 -31.50 10.86
C GLY A 53 6.01 -30.88 11.06
N GLN A 54 5.93 -29.71 11.71
CA GLN A 54 4.72 -28.94 11.93
C GLN A 54 4.77 -27.60 11.18
N ILE A 55 3.60 -26.96 10.99
CA ILE A 55 3.49 -25.63 10.37
C ILE A 55 3.15 -24.59 11.43
N ILE A 56 3.84 -23.46 11.42
CA ILE A 56 3.61 -22.36 12.34
C ILE A 56 2.50 -21.42 11.84
N LEU A 57 1.40 -21.48 12.58
CA LEU A 57 0.29 -20.56 12.77
C LEU A 57 0.62 -19.19 13.39
N ALA A 58 0.30 -18.03 12.79
CA ALA A 58 0.23 -16.76 13.54
C ALA A 58 -1.19 -16.22 13.66
N ARG A 59 -1.48 -15.60 14.81
CA ARG A 59 -2.71 -14.83 15.02
C ARG A 59 -2.32 -13.41 15.38
N ASN A 60 -2.79 -12.45 14.59
CA ASN A 60 -2.67 -11.04 14.96
C ASN A 60 -3.47 -10.78 16.25
N ALA A 61 -2.92 -9.98 17.16
CA ALA A 61 -3.56 -9.66 18.44
C ALA A 61 -4.96 -9.01 18.30
N ALA A 62 -5.24 -8.37 17.16
CA ALA A 62 -6.53 -7.75 16.88
C ALA A 62 -7.59 -8.72 16.30
N TRP A 63 -7.25 -9.99 16.06
CA TRP A 63 -8.16 -10.95 15.41
C TRP A 63 -8.98 -11.78 16.43
N PRO A 64 -10.13 -12.32 16.00
CA PRO A 64 -10.87 -13.29 16.81
C PRO A 64 -9.99 -14.46 17.26
N SER A 65 -10.22 -14.98 18.46
CA SER A 65 -9.31 -15.91 19.11
C SER A 65 -9.08 -17.22 18.33
N ALA A 66 -10.06 -17.66 17.53
CA ALA A 66 -9.99 -18.88 16.76
C ALA A 66 -9.31 -18.71 15.37
N PHE A 67 -8.94 -17.49 14.97
CA PHE A 67 -8.43 -17.24 13.63
C PHE A 67 -6.90 -17.19 13.60
N TYR A 68 -6.29 -18.06 12.79
CA TYR A 68 -4.84 -18.11 12.57
C TYR A 68 -4.56 -18.13 11.06
N ALA A 69 -3.43 -17.55 10.65
CA ALA A 69 -3.01 -17.45 9.25
C ALA A 69 -1.50 -17.66 9.11
N LEU A 70 -1.03 -17.76 7.87
CA LEU A 70 0.38 -17.78 7.54
C LEU A 70 1.10 -16.52 8.05
N ILE A 71 2.42 -16.60 8.17
CA ILE A 71 3.24 -15.43 8.45
C ILE A 71 3.22 -14.53 7.20
N THR A 72 2.81 -13.27 7.36
CA THR A 72 2.74 -12.30 6.26
C THR A 72 3.43 -10.98 6.62
N GLY A 73 4.01 -10.30 5.63
CA GLY A 73 4.65 -8.98 5.79
C GLY A 73 4.81 -8.21 4.48
#